data_AF-A0A532VHN1-F1
#
_entry.id   AF-A0A532VHN1-F1
#
_cell.length_a   1.000
_cell.length_b   1.000
_cell.length_c   1.000
_cell.angle_alpha   90.00
_cell.angle_beta   90.00
_cell.angle_gamma   90.00
#
_symmetry.space_group_name_H-M   'P 1'
#
loop_
_entity.id
_entity.type
_entity.pdbx_description
1 polymer ?
#
loop_
_entity_poly.entity_id
_entity_poly.type
_entity_poly.pdbx_seq_one_letter_code
_entity_poly.pdbx_strand_id
1 'polypeptide(L)'
;MNGYIDGYRQIEKIVESKDASSEELEIKEINSGIYCFDTQRLLPLLPHLSRSNKGGEYYLTDVIELLNKQKLRVVAMKVEDARVVLGVNTPEELKRAWKILGKRK
;
A
#
# COMPACT_ATOMS: atom_id res chain seq x y z
N MET A 1 -3.03 -6.21 26.00
CA MET A 1 -3.59 -5.06 25.24
C MET A 1 -4.50 -5.61 24.16
N ASN A 2 -5.81 -5.60 24.37
CA ASN A 2 -6.79 -5.90 23.31
C ASN A 2 -6.99 -4.65 22.46
N GLY A 3 -6.02 -4.36 21.58
CA GLY A 3 -6.05 -3.23 20.66
C GLY A 3 -6.88 -3.55 19.42
N TYR A 4 -8.12 -3.10 19.37
CA TYR A 4 -8.86 -3.06 18.11
C TYR A 4 -8.21 -2.00 17.22
N ILE A 5 -7.49 -2.45 16.18
CA ILE A 5 -7.10 -1.60 15.07
C ILE A 5 -8.38 -1.16 14.36
N ASP A 6 -8.66 0.14 14.37
CA ASP A 6 -9.81 0.76 13.70
C ASP A 6 -9.50 0.90 12.20
N GLY A 7 -10.05 -0.01 11.41
CA GLY A 7 -9.81 -0.10 9.98
C GLY A 7 -10.69 -1.17 9.32
N TYR A 8 -10.81 -1.13 8.00
CA TYR A 8 -11.68 -2.05 7.27
C TYR A 8 -10.91 -3.29 6.77
N ARG A 9 -11.60 -4.41 6.59
CA ARG A 9 -10.99 -5.74 6.35
C ARG A 9 -11.27 -6.34 4.96
N GLN A 10 -11.68 -5.48 4.01
CA GLN A 10 -12.17 -5.88 2.68
C GLN A 10 -11.16 -5.61 1.55
N ILE A 11 -9.87 -5.42 1.86
CA ILE A 11 -8.86 -5.33 0.80
C ILE A 11 -8.55 -6.74 0.31
N GLU A 12 -8.75 -6.98 -0.98
CA GLU A 12 -8.40 -8.25 -1.63
C GLU A 12 -6.94 -8.28 -2.09
N LYS A 13 -6.49 -7.22 -2.75
CA LYS A 13 -5.14 -7.03 -3.30
C LYS A 13 -4.82 -5.55 -3.46
N ILE A 14 -3.55 -5.24 -3.70
CA ILE A 14 -3.09 -3.92 -4.14
C ILE A 14 -2.43 -4.12 -5.50
N VAL A 15 -2.80 -3.32 -6.49
CA VAL A 15 -2.27 -3.43 -7.85
C VAL A 15 -1.47 -2.18 -8.16
N GLU A 16 -0.21 -2.34 -8.59
CA GLU A 16 0.64 -1.22 -8.98
C GLU A 16 0.12 -0.55 -10.26
N SER A 17 0.30 0.77 -10.37
CA SER A 17 -0.25 1.56 -11.50
C SER A 17 0.24 1.10 -12.87
N LYS A 18 1.45 0.51 -12.93
CA LYS A 18 2.00 -0.07 -14.17
C LYS A 18 1.21 -1.29 -14.61
N ASP A 19 0.77 -2.12 -13.66
CA ASP A 19 0.12 -3.40 -13.91
C ASP A 19 -1.42 -3.30 -13.95
N ALA A 20 -1.97 -2.22 -13.38
CA ALA A 20 -3.41 -1.97 -13.29
C ALA A 20 -4.12 -1.95 -14.65
N SER A 21 -5.35 -2.50 -14.66
CA SER A 21 -6.30 -2.34 -15.78
C SER A 21 -6.85 -0.92 -15.85
N SER A 22 -7.53 -0.59 -16.96
CA SER A 22 -8.21 0.71 -17.09
C SER A 22 -9.27 0.91 -16.00
N GLU A 23 -9.98 -0.14 -15.60
CA GLU A 23 -10.97 -0.12 -14.53
C GLU A 23 -10.31 0.05 -13.15
N GLU A 24 -9.18 -0.62 -12.90
CA GLU A 24 -8.43 -0.47 -11.64
C GLU A 24 -7.82 0.93 -11.48
N LEU A 25 -7.42 1.58 -12.59
CA LEU A 25 -6.90 2.95 -12.58
C LEU A 25 -7.95 4.02 -12.22
N GLU A 26 -9.24 3.69 -12.30
CA GLU A 26 -10.31 4.60 -11.86
C GLU A 26 -10.47 4.65 -10.33
N ILE A 27 -9.91 3.68 -9.60
CA ILE A 27 -9.95 3.62 -8.14
C ILE A 27 -9.18 4.81 -7.55
N LYS A 28 -9.86 5.58 -6.68
CA LYS A 28 -9.30 6.78 -6.05
C LYS A 28 -8.57 6.51 -4.73
N GLU A 29 -8.77 5.33 -4.14
CA GLU A 29 -8.02 4.92 -2.95
C GLU A 29 -6.65 4.40 -3.38
N ILE A 30 -5.61 4.97 -2.79
CA ILE A 30 -4.22 4.62 -3.13
C ILE A 30 -3.56 3.95 -1.94
N ASN A 31 -2.62 3.06 -2.26
CA ASN A 31 -1.71 2.51 -1.28
C ASN A 31 -0.71 3.58 -0.84
N SER A 32 -0.60 3.81 0.48
CA SER A 32 0.37 4.76 1.05
C SER A 32 1.80 4.24 1.06
N GLY A 33 2.00 2.93 0.86
CA GLY A 33 3.30 2.28 1.01
C GLY A 33 3.76 2.14 2.47
N ILE A 34 2.88 2.41 3.44
CA ILE A 34 3.16 2.28 4.87
C ILE A 34 2.44 1.05 5.41
N TYR A 35 3.20 0.16 6.04
CA TYR A 35 2.66 -1.09 6.57
C TYR A 35 3.15 -1.38 7.98
N CYS A 36 2.34 -2.12 8.73
CA CYS A 36 2.74 -2.75 9.98
C CYS A 36 2.44 -4.24 9.87
N PHE A 37 3.47 -5.06 9.90
CA PHE A 37 3.36 -6.51 9.76
C PHE A 37 3.80 -7.24 11.02
N ASP A 38 3.11 -8.33 11.32
CA ASP A 38 3.67 -9.38 12.15
C ASP A 38 4.75 -10.10 11.34
N THR A 39 6.02 -9.93 11.74
CA THR A 39 7.18 -10.49 11.05
C THR A 39 7.11 -12.01 10.92
N GLN A 40 6.56 -12.72 11.90
CA GLN A 40 6.46 -14.19 11.86
C GLN A 40 5.48 -14.66 10.77
N ARG A 41 4.51 -13.82 10.42
CA ARG A 41 3.56 -14.07 9.33
C ARG A 41 4.09 -13.59 7.98
N LEU A 42 4.84 -12.50 7.96
CA LEU A 42 5.36 -11.90 6.73
C LEU A 42 6.50 -12.72 6.12
N LEU A 43 7.53 -13.05 6.90
CA LEU A 43 8.77 -13.63 6.37
C LEU A 43 8.55 -14.94 5.59
N PRO A 44 7.67 -15.87 6.03
CA PRO A 44 7.38 -17.08 5.25
C PRO A 44 6.71 -16.82 3.90
N LEU A 45 6.09 -15.65 3.71
CA LEU A 45 5.38 -15.29 2.47
C LEU A 45 6.29 -14.67 1.41
N LEU A 46 7.39 -14.02 1.82
CA LEU A 46 8.27 -13.32 0.87
C LEU A 46 8.82 -14.22 -0.25
N PRO A 47 9.20 -15.50 0.00
CA PRO A 47 9.65 -16.41 -1.06
C PRO A 47 8.57 -16.77 -2.10
N HIS A 48 7.29 -16.52 -1.79
CA HIS A 48 6.17 -16.78 -2.69
C HIS A 48 5.82 -15.59 -3.59
N LEU A 49 6.50 -14.46 -3.41
CA LEU A 49 6.37 -13.32 -4.33
C LEU A 49 6.91 -13.70 -5.70
N SER A 50 6.26 -13.21 -6.75
CA SER A 50 6.63 -13.48 -8.14
C SER A 50 7.05 -12.19 -8.83
N ARG A 51 7.93 -12.32 -9.83
CA ARG A 51 8.31 -11.22 -10.74
C ARG A 51 7.49 -11.22 -12.03
N SER A 52 6.40 -11.98 -12.08
CA SER A 52 5.50 -12.08 -13.23
C SER A 52 4.58 -10.86 -13.36
N ASN A 53 5.18 -9.67 -13.41
CA ASN A 53 4.53 -8.38 -13.62
C ASN A 53 5.29 -7.60 -14.71
N LYS A 54 4.73 -6.48 -15.18
CA LYS A 54 5.31 -5.67 -16.26
C LYS A 54 6.67 -5.06 -15.89
N GLY A 55 6.96 -4.88 -14.60
CA GLY A 55 8.25 -4.37 -14.11
C GLY A 55 9.32 -5.44 -13.97
N GLY A 56 8.95 -6.72 -13.91
CA GLY A 56 9.87 -7.79 -13.57
C GLY A 56 10.44 -7.63 -12.16
N GLU A 57 9.68 -7.15 -11.19
CA GLU A 57 10.13 -6.83 -9.82
C GLU A 57 9.37 -7.67 -8.79
N TYR A 58 9.92 -7.83 -7.57
CA TYR A 58 9.14 -8.40 -6.46
C TYR A 58 8.40 -7.27 -5.76
N TYR A 59 7.08 -7.23 -5.90
CA TYR A 59 6.25 -6.22 -5.25
C TYR A 59 5.87 -6.66 -3.84
N LEU A 60 6.21 -5.83 -2.84
CA LEU A 60 5.79 -6.06 -1.46
C LEU A 60 4.26 -6.02 -1.34
N THR A 61 3.58 -5.25 -2.20
CA THR A 61 2.12 -5.14 -2.26
C THR A 61 1.41 -6.46 -2.51
N ASP A 62 2.04 -7.40 -3.25
CA ASP A 62 1.48 -8.73 -3.53
C ASP A 62 1.33 -9.59 -2.26
N VAL A 63 2.05 -9.25 -1.17
CA VAL A 63 1.90 -9.97 0.11
C VAL A 63 0.48 -9.85 0.67
N ILE A 64 -0.24 -8.79 0.32
CA ILE A 64 -1.62 -8.58 0.79
C ILE A 64 -2.53 -9.70 0.28
N GLU A 65 -2.42 -10.05 -1.00
CA GLU A 65 -3.19 -11.14 -1.58
C GLU A 65 -2.77 -12.51 -0.98
N LEU A 66 -1.47 -12.70 -0.73
CA LEU A 66 -0.95 -13.93 -0.10
C LEU A 66 -1.47 -14.10 1.34
N LEU A 67 -1.49 -13.03 2.13
CA LEU A 67 -2.05 -13.02 3.49
C LEU A 67 -3.54 -13.38 3.47
N ASN A 68 -4.30 -12.79 2.53
CA ASN A 68 -5.72 -13.10 2.34
C ASN A 68 -5.97 -14.56 1.95
N LYS A 69 -5.16 -15.11 1.03
CA LYS A 69 -5.23 -16.54 0.64
C LYS A 69 -5.00 -17.48 1.82
N GLN A 70 -4.15 -17.08 2.77
CA GLN A 70 -3.92 -17.82 4.02
C GLN A 70 -4.96 -17.52 5.12
N LYS A 71 -6.01 -16.74 4.83
CA LYS A 71 -7.04 -16.30 5.78
C LYS A 71 -6.46 -15.57 7.00
N LEU A 72 -5.29 -14.95 6.83
CA LEU A 72 -4.66 -14.13 7.87
C LEU A 72 -5.34 -12.76 7.91
N ARG A 73 -5.28 -12.11 9.07
CA ARG A 73 -5.92 -10.81 9.27
C ARG A 73 -5.16 -9.72 8.51
N VAL A 74 -5.82 -9.12 7.52
CA VAL A 74 -5.42 -7.87 6.86
C VAL A 74 -6.39 -6.76 7.26
N VAL A 75 -5.87 -5.58 7.59
CA VAL A 75 -6.66 -4.39 7.96
C VAL A 75 -6.09 -3.18 7.23
N ALA A 76 -6.97 -2.40 6.62
CA ALA A 76 -6.67 -1.15 5.96
C ALA A 76 -7.03 0.03 6.85
N MET A 77 -6.13 1.00 6.94
CA MET A 77 -6.39 2.26 7.64
C MET A 77 -6.41 3.40 6.64
N LYS A 78 -7.58 4.05 6.54
CA LYS A 78 -7.71 5.25 5.71
C LYS A 78 -7.25 6.46 6.51
N VAL A 79 -6.39 7.27 5.90
CA VAL A 79 -6.03 8.58 6.45
C VAL A 79 -7.02 9.63 5.94
N GLU A 80 -7.45 10.53 6.82
CA GLU A 80 -8.34 11.63 6.44
C GLU A 80 -7.63 12.66 5.54
N ASP A 81 -6.39 12.99 5.90
CA ASP A 81 -5.56 13.91 5.12
C ASP A 81 -4.52 13.15 4.30
N ALA A 82 -4.80 12.93 3.01
CA ALA A 82 -3.87 12.29 2.08
C ALA A 82 -2.49 12.99 2.02
N ARG A 83 -2.38 14.26 2.41
CA ARG A 83 -1.10 14.99 2.42
C ARG A 83 -0.10 14.45 3.43
N VAL A 84 -0.51 13.62 4.40
CA VAL A 84 0.42 13.02 5.38
C VAL A 84 1.11 11.76 4.85
N VAL A 85 0.62 11.20 3.73
CA VAL A 85 1.13 9.98 3.11
C VAL A 85 1.57 10.20 1.64
N LEU A 86 1.81 11.45 1.25
CA LEU A 86 2.27 11.77 -0.10
C LEU A 86 3.68 11.20 -0.34
N GLY A 87 3.80 10.37 -1.37
CA GLY A 87 5.09 9.98 -1.96
C GLY A 87 5.69 11.11 -2.82
N VAL A 88 7.00 11.01 -3.08
CA VAL A 88 7.73 11.91 -3.96
C VAL A 88 8.65 11.09 -4.86
N ASN A 89 8.25 10.96 -6.13
CA ASN A 89 8.94 10.20 -7.16
C ASN A 89 9.49 11.08 -8.28
N THR A 90 9.05 12.34 -8.35
CA THR A 90 9.48 13.31 -9.37
C THR A 90 9.88 14.66 -8.74
N PRO A 91 10.72 15.48 -9.42
CA PRO A 91 11.03 16.84 -8.98
C PRO A 91 9.80 17.74 -8.82
N GLU A 92 8.78 17.55 -9.65
CA GLU A 92 7.51 18.27 -9.59
C GLU A 92 6.73 17.92 -8.31
N GLU A 93 6.69 16.63 -7.97
CA GLU A 93 6.12 16.15 -6.71
C GLU A 93 6.88 16.68 -5.50
N LEU A 94 8.22 16.76 -5.57
CA LEU A 94 9.05 17.33 -4.51
C LEU A 94 8.67 18.81 -4.29
N LYS A 95 8.60 19.60 -5.37
CA LYS A 95 8.19 21.01 -5.30
C LYS A 95 6.79 21.16 -4.69
N ARG A 96 5.88 20.23 -4.99
CA ARG A 96 4.53 20.21 -4.40
C ARG A 96 4.57 19.89 -2.91
N ALA A 97 5.34 18.89 -2.49
CA ALA A 97 5.51 18.52 -1.09
C ALA A 97 6.07 19.67 -0.25
N TRP A 98 7.09 20.37 -0.75
CA TRP A 98 7.66 21.57 -0.12
C TRP A 98 6.62 22.66 0.13
N LYS A 99 5.77 22.95 -0.85
CA LYS A 99 4.68 23.94 -0.71
C LYS A 99 3.65 23.52 0.35
N ILE A 100 3.39 22.22 0.49
CA ILE A 100 2.47 21.69 1.50
C ILE A 100 3.08 21.84 2.89
N LEU A 101 4.34 21.44 3.07
CA LEU A 101 5.04 21.54 4.34
C LEU A 101 5.18 22.98 4.81
N GLY A 102 5.55 23.92 3.93
CA GLY A 102 5.67 25.34 4.29
C GLY A 102 4.36 26.01 4.72
N LYS A 103 3.20 25.38 4.49
CA LYS A 103 1.87 25.85 4.93
C LYS A 103 1.43 25.26 6.27
N ARG A 104 2.14 24.24 6.78
CA ARG A 104 1.91 23.66 8.10
C ARG A 104 2.71 24.50 9.10
N LYS A 105 2.06 25.48 9.74
CA LYS A 105 2.57 26.20 10.91
C LYS A 105 1.98 25.59 12.16
#